data_AF-Q00G99-F1
#
_entry.id   AF-Q00G99-F1
#
_cell.length_a   1.000
_cell.length_b   1.000
_cell.length_c   1.000
_cell.angle_alpha   90.00
_cell.angle_beta   90.00
_cell.angle_gamma   90.00
#
_symmetry.space_group_name_H-M   'P 1'
#
loop_
_entity.id
_entity.type
_entity.pdbx_description
1 polymer ?
#
loop_
_entity_poly.entity_id
_entity_poly.type
_entity_poly.pdbx_seq_one_letter_code
_entity_poly.pdbx_strand_id
1 'polypeptide(L)'
;YGSFSLTLDIVQGIESAEILQAVPSSEGDAFELTVSCQGGLPKEACMDISSPGCQPPAQRLCQPVTPNPACQLVLHQVLKSGSGTYCLNVSLADANSLAMVSTQLVMPGQEAGLGQAPLFVGILLVLMAMVLASLIYRRRLMKQGSALPLPQLPHGRTHWLRLPWVFRSSPF
;
A
#
# COMPACT_ATOMS: atom_id res chain seq x y z
N TYR A 1 79.85 -3.79 -5.70
CA TYR A 1 78.82 -3.34 -4.74
C TYR A 1 77.58 -2.98 -5.53
N GLY A 2 76.54 -3.80 -5.47
CA GLY A 2 75.26 -3.53 -6.16
C GLY A 2 74.20 -3.18 -5.12
N SER A 3 73.46 -2.10 -5.33
CA SER A 3 72.33 -1.72 -4.50
C SER A 3 71.05 -2.34 -5.06
N PHE A 4 70.29 -3.05 -4.24
CA PHE A 4 68.93 -3.45 -4.55
C PHE A 4 67.97 -2.39 -4.02
N SER A 5 67.07 -1.93 -4.88
CA SER A 5 65.97 -1.04 -4.49
C SER A 5 64.68 -1.84 -4.58
N LEU A 6 63.92 -1.87 -3.49
CA LEU A 6 62.59 -2.47 -3.41
C LEU A 6 61.58 -1.33 -3.23
N THR A 7 60.62 -1.26 -4.12
CA THR A 7 59.45 -0.37 -4.01
C THR A 7 58.31 -1.18 -3.40
N LEU A 8 57.82 -0.72 -2.25
CA LEU A 8 56.70 -1.35 -1.54
C LEU A 8 55.54 -0.35 -1.53
N ASP A 9 54.44 -0.72 -2.18
CA ASP A 9 53.23 0.08 -2.27
C ASP A 9 52.20 -0.46 -1.27
N ILE A 10 51.71 0.41 -0.38
CA ILE A 10 50.76 0.05 0.70
C ILE A 10 49.39 0.52 0.26
N VAL A 11 48.58 -0.42 -0.24
CA VAL A 11 47.17 -0.16 -0.57
C VAL A 11 46.29 -0.31 0.68
N GLN A 12 45.46 0.71 0.94
CA GLN A 12 44.51 0.72 2.05
C GLN A 12 43.33 -0.20 1.72
N GLY A 13 43.21 -1.30 2.47
CA GLY A 13 42.10 -2.24 2.35
C GLY A 13 40.82 -1.74 3.02
N ILE A 14 39.71 -2.40 2.72
CA ILE A 14 38.42 -2.20 3.39
C ILE A 14 38.56 -2.68 4.83
N GLU A 15 38.32 -1.79 5.79
CA GLU A 15 38.49 -2.06 7.22
C GLU A 15 37.20 -2.60 7.83
N SER A 16 36.06 -2.02 7.48
CA SER A 16 34.75 -2.46 7.97
C SER A 16 33.62 -2.12 7.00
N ALA A 17 32.49 -2.81 7.18
CA ALA A 17 31.25 -2.57 6.48
C ALA A 17 30.10 -2.52 7.49
N GLU A 18 29.18 -1.57 7.31
CA GLU A 18 28.04 -1.34 8.19
C GLU A 18 26.78 -1.14 7.37
N ILE A 19 25.66 -1.71 7.80
CA ILE A 19 24.38 -1.52 7.12
C ILE A 19 23.65 -0.36 7.77
N LEU A 20 23.43 0.71 7.01
CA LEU A 20 22.73 1.90 7.49
C LEU A 20 21.22 1.73 7.44
N GLN A 21 20.70 1.15 6.35
CA GLN A 21 19.26 1.04 6.12
C GLN A 21 18.93 -0.20 5.29
N ALA A 22 17.82 -0.86 5.61
CA ALA A 22 17.26 -1.96 4.84
C ALA A 22 15.75 -1.73 4.68
N VAL A 23 15.32 -1.37 3.48
CA VAL A 23 13.94 -0.96 3.21
C VAL A 23 13.30 -1.92 2.21
N PRO A 24 12.25 -2.66 2.60
CA PRO A 24 11.48 -3.45 1.66
C PRO A 24 10.60 -2.55 0.78
N SER A 25 10.43 -2.93 -0.48
CA SER A 25 9.49 -2.30 -1.41
C SER A 25 8.04 -2.55 -0.97
N SER A 26 7.14 -1.63 -1.29
CA SER A 26 5.71 -1.73 -0.98
C SER A 26 5.04 -2.96 -1.60
N GLU A 27 5.57 -3.44 -2.73
CA GLU A 27 5.09 -4.64 -3.42
C GLU A 27 5.53 -5.95 -2.72
N GLY A 28 6.51 -5.88 -1.80
CA GLY A 28 7.02 -7.05 -1.09
C GLY A 28 7.90 -7.99 -1.93
N ASP A 29 8.28 -7.60 -3.15
CA ASP A 29 9.10 -8.39 -4.08
C ASP A 29 10.53 -7.86 -4.25
N ALA A 30 10.82 -6.66 -3.76
CA ALA A 30 12.12 -6.04 -3.88
C ALA A 30 12.53 -5.34 -2.58
N PHE A 31 13.81 -5.06 -2.42
CA PHE A 31 14.31 -4.26 -1.30
C PHE A 31 15.55 -3.47 -1.69
N GLU A 32 15.77 -2.40 -0.94
CA GLU A 32 16.89 -1.49 -1.07
C GLU A 32 17.71 -1.52 0.22
N LEU A 33 18.99 -1.84 0.10
CA LEU A 33 19.91 -1.99 1.21
C LEU A 33 21.04 -0.96 1.07
N THR A 34 21.15 -0.07 2.04
CA THR A 34 22.22 0.93 2.11
C THR A 34 23.33 0.44 3.02
N VAL A 35 24.53 0.31 2.46
CA VAL A 35 25.73 -0.15 3.14
C VAL A 35 26.78 0.96 3.12
N SER A 36 27.39 1.22 4.27
CA SER A 36 28.55 2.09 4.44
C SER A 36 29.79 1.24 4.61
N CYS A 37 30.94 1.72 4.16
CA CYS A 37 32.24 1.11 4.43
C CYS A 37 33.21 2.09 5.09
N GLN A 38 34.20 1.55 5.79
CA GLN A 38 35.33 2.33 6.31
C GLN A 38 36.65 1.78 5.75
N GLY A 39 37.63 2.65 5.58
CA GLY A 39 38.92 2.33 4.99
C GLY A 39 38.88 2.43 3.45
N GLY A 40 39.27 1.37 2.77
CA GLY A 40 39.32 1.27 1.32
C GLY A 40 37.96 1.26 0.62
N LEU A 41 37.96 1.63 -0.67
CA LEU A 41 36.75 1.66 -1.50
C LEU A 41 36.56 0.31 -2.20
N PRO A 42 35.40 -0.36 -2.06
CA PRO A 42 35.14 -1.63 -2.72
C PRO A 42 34.94 -1.44 -4.23
N LYS A 43 35.31 -2.48 -4.99
CA LYS A 43 35.07 -2.59 -6.44
C LYS A 43 33.99 -3.61 -6.78
N GLU A 44 33.72 -4.54 -5.88
CA GLU A 44 32.71 -5.57 -6.04
C GLU A 44 31.89 -5.70 -4.76
N ALA A 45 30.58 -5.83 -4.89
CA ALA A 45 29.67 -6.12 -3.79
C ALA A 45 28.93 -7.43 -4.09
N CYS A 46 29.04 -8.38 -3.16
CA CYS A 46 28.33 -9.66 -3.23
C CYS A 46 27.33 -9.74 -2.09
N MET A 47 26.11 -10.18 -2.38
CA MET A 47 25.09 -10.41 -1.38
C MET A 47 24.59 -11.86 -1.45
N ASP A 48 24.61 -12.55 -0.32
CA ASP A 48 24.02 -13.86 -0.14
C ASP A 48 22.64 -13.72 0.52
N ILE A 49 21.59 -14.18 -0.18
CA ILE A 49 20.20 -14.09 0.25
C ILE A 49 19.71 -15.48 0.66
N SER A 50 19.51 -15.72 1.95
CA SER A 50 18.93 -16.96 2.44
C SER A 50 17.41 -17.01 2.24
N SER A 51 16.85 -18.22 2.12
CA SER A 51 15.40 -18.43 2.05
C SER A 51 14.66 -17.90 3.30
N PRO A 52 13.34 -17.64 3.23
CA PRO A 52 12.58 -17.17 4.39
C PRO A 52 12.74 -18.13 5.58
N GLY A 53 13.00 -17.57 6.77
CA GLY A 53 13.42 -18.33 7.95
C GLY A 53 14.93 -18.57 8.04
N CYS A 54 15.72 -17.88 7.20
CA CYS A 54 17.19 -17.99 7.14
C CYS A 54 17.69 -19.41 6.86
N GLN A 55 16.88 -20.19 6.13
CA GLN A 55 17.19 -21.57 5.78
C GLN A 55 18.16 -21.58 4.57
N PRO A 56 19.20 -22.44 4.58
CA PRO A 56 19.99 -22.70 3.39
C PRO A 56 19.14 -23.46 2.34
N PRO A 57 19.41 -23.29 1.03
CA PRO A 57 20.54 -22.57 0.42
C PRO A 57 20.33 -21.05 0.33
N ALA A 58 21.44 -20.31 0.35
CA ALA A 58 21.47 -18.89 0.06
C ALA A 58 21.82 -18.63 -1.40
N GLN A 59 21.11 -17.71 -2.05
CA GLN A 59 21.42 -17.25 -3.40
C GLN A 59 22.48 -16.14 -3.33
N ARG A 60 23.66 -16.39 -3.91
CA ARG A 60 24.72 -15.39 -4.04
C ARG A 60 24.52 -14.53 -5.28
N LEU A 61 24.56 -13.22 -5.12
CA LEU A 61 24.53 -12.26 -6.23
C LEU A 61 25.67 -11.25 -6.08
N CYS A 62 26.59 -11.23 -7.04
CA CYS A 62 27.71 -10.30 -7.08
C CYS A 62 27.51 -9.28 -8.20
N GLN A 63 27.76 -8.01 -7.88
CA GLN A 63 27.68 -6.91 -8.82
C GLN A 63 28.90 -6.01 -8.67
N PRO A 64 29.52 -5.59 -9.79
CA PRO A 64 30.58 -4.60 -9.74
C PRO A 64 29.99 -3.25 -9.30
N VAL A 65 30.69 -2.56 -8.41
CA VAL A 65 30.27 -1.26 -7.86
C VAL A 65 31.30 -0.19 -8.19
N THR A 66 30.81 1.03 -8.44
CA THR A 66 31.71 2.18 -8.65
C THR A 66 32.18 2.68 -7.30
N PRO A 67 33.50 2.84 -7.09
CA PRO A 67 34.03 3.33 -5.82
C PRO A 67 33.54 4.76 -5.55
N ASN A 68 32.91 4.96 -4.39
CA ASN A 68 32.35 6.25 -3.96
C ASN A 68 33.19 6.82 -2.80
N PRO A 69 33.69 8.07 -2.86
CA PRO A 69 34.48 8.65 -1.77
C PRO A 69 33.74 8.74 -0.42
N ALA A 70 32.40 8.76 -0.42
CA ALA A 70 31.60 8.71 0.81
C ALA A 70 31.37 7.28 1.32
N CYS A 71 31.87 6.25 0.62
CA CYS A 71 31.72 4.83 0.93
C CYS A 71 30.26 4.38 1.17
N GLN A 72 29.27 5.07 0.59
CA GLN A 72 27.86 4.74 0.70
C GLN A 72 27.39 4.07 -0.58
N LEU A 73 26.91 2.84 -0.45
CA LEU A 73 26.46 1.97 -1.53
C LEU A 73 25.02 1.58 -1.29
N VAL A 74 24.24 1.57 -2.37
CA VAL A 74 22.84 1.20 -2.33
C VAL A 74 22.64 0.00 -3.24
N LEU A 75 22.27 -1.13 -2.64
CA LEU A 75 22.05 -2.40 -3.31
C LEU A 75 20.55 -2.61 -3.48
N HIS A 76 20.08 -2.63 -4.73
CA HIS A 76 18.68 -2.86 -5.06
C HIS A 76 18.50 -4.25 -5.64
N GLN A 77 17.63 -5.05 -5.01
CA GLN A 77 17.54 -6.48 -5.25
C GLN A 77 16.09 -6.93 -5.30
N VAL A 78 15.78 -7.75 -6.30
CA VAL A 78 14.45 -8.36 -6.49
C VAL A 78 14.51 -9.79 -5.97
N LEU A 79 13.65 -10.11 -5.02
CA LEU A 79 13.47 -11.46 -4.48
C LEU A 79 12.64 -12.27 -5.47
N LYS A 80 12.83 -13.59 -5.48
CA LYS A 80 11.94 -14.51 -6.24
C LYS A 80 10.90 -15.18 -5.35
N SER A 81 11.09 -15.03 -4.04
CA SER A 81 10.33 -15.70 -2.99
C SER A 81 9.56 -14.61 -2.24
N GLY A 82 8.28 -14.86 -1.94
CA GLY A 82 7.38 -13.86 -1.35
C GLY A 82 7.71 -13.48 0.10
N SER A 83 6.72 -12.97 0.82
CA SER A 83 6.87 -12.46 2.18
C SER A 83 7.53 -13.42 3.19
N GLY A 84 8.21 -12.86 4.18
CA GLY A 84 8.88 -13.63 5.23
C GLY A 84 10.17 -12.95 5.69
N THR A 85 10.88 -13.61 6.59
CA THR A 85 12.13 -13.07 7.15
C THR A 85 13.35 -13.63 6.43
N TYR A 86 14.10 -12.77 5.76
CA TYR A 86 15.29 -13.07 4.98
C TYR A 86 16.55 -12.73 5.77
N CYS A 87 17.56 -13.59 5.73
CA CYS A 87 18.90 -13.24 6.19
C CYS A 87 19.73 -12.85 4.98
N LEU A 88 20.32 -11.66 5.05
CA LEU A 88 21.15 -11.08 4.02
C LEU A 88 22.58 -11.04 4.51
N ASN A 89 23.53 -11.45 3.68
CA ASN A 89 24.93 -11.36 3.98
C ASN A 89 25.65 -10.59 2.88
N VAL A 90 26.08 -9.38 3.17
CA VAL A 90 26.75 -8.51 2.22
C VAL A 90 28.25 -8.61 2.45
N SER A 91 29.00 -8.85 1.37
CA SER A 91 30.44 -8.76 1.35
C SER A 91 30.87 -7.72 0.34
N LEU A 92 31.74 -6.82 0.77
CA LEU A 92 32.38 -5.79 -0.03
C LEU A 92 33.82 -6.24 -0.29
N ALA A 93 34.20 -6.36 -1.55
CA ALA A 93 35.50 -6.82 -1.96
C ALA A 93 36.24 -5.78 -2.79
N ASP A 94 37.55 -5.73 -2.60
CA ASP A 94 38.53 -5.07 -3.45
C ASP A 94 39.65 -6.07 -3.77
N ALA A 95 40.59 -5.71 -4.64
CA ALA A 95 41.68 -6.56 -5.14
C ALA A 95 42.48 -7.30 -4.04
N ASN A 96 42.54 -6.74 -2.82
CA ASN A 96 43.37 -7.24 -1.73
C ASN A 96 42.66 -7.34 -0.37
N SER A 97 41.38 -6.97 -0.28
CA SER A 97 40.65 -6.89 0.99
C SER A 97 39.17 -7.24 0.83
N LEU A 98 38.57 -7.78 1.88
CA LEU A 98 37.14 -8.11 1.93
C LEU A 98 36.58 -7.75 3.30
N ALA A 99 35.44 -7.08 3.33
CA ALA A 99 34.66 -6.82 4.53
C ALA A 99 33.27 -7.44 4.37
N MET A 100 32.68 -7.92 5.46
CA MET A 100 31.44 -8.68 5.43
C MET A 100 30.52 -8.27 6.58
N VAL A 101 29.23 -8.18 6.30
CA VAL A 101 28.20 -7.73 7.24
C VAL A 101 26.90 -8.47 6.97
N SER A 102 26.24 -8.94 8.03
CA SER A 102 24.97 -9.65 7.94
C SER A 102 23.82 -8.83 8.54
N THR A 103 22.63 -8.97 7.96
CA THR A 103 21.41 -8.36 8.49
C THR A 103 20.20 -9.26 8.26
N GLN A 104 19.12 -8.95 8.95
CA GLN A 104 17.84 -9.63 8.81
C GLN A 104 16.82 -8.63 8.25
N LEU A 105 16.11 -9.02 7.20
CA LEU A 105 15.10 -8.22 6.54
C LEU A 105 13.75 -8.94 6.61
N VAL A 106 12.73 -8.25 7.12
CA VAL A 106 11.35 -8.77 7.13
C VAL A 106 10.62 -8.21 5.92
N MET A 107 10.28 -9.07 4.98
CA MET A 107 9.49 -8.70 3.80
C MET A 107 8.01 -8.76 4.14
N PRO A 108 7.26 -7.66 3.95
CA PRO A 108 5.84 -7.64 4.22
C PRO A 108 5.10 -8.66 3.33
N GLY A 109 4.12 -9.33 3.94
CA GLY A 109 3.04 -10.02 3.23
C GLY A 109 2.46 -9.12 2.17
N GLN A 110 2.21 -9.64 0.96
CA GLN A 110 1.19 -9.02 0.12
C GLN A 110 -0.14 -9.25 0.84
N GLU A 111 -0.45 -8.38 1.79
CA GLU A 111 -1.74 -8.24 2.43
C GLU A 111 -2.69 -7.82 1.31
N ALA A 112 -3.18 -8.80 0.56
CA ALA A 112 -4.17 -8.60 -0.48
C ALA A 112 -5.37 -7.89 0.15
N GLY A 113 -5.42 -6.57 0.03
CA GLY A 113 -6.62 -5.76 0.25
C GLY A 113 -7.20 -5.74 1.67
N LEU A 114 -6.42 -5.99 2.74
CA LEU A 114 -6.98 -5.78 4.10
C LEU A 114 -7.31 -4.30 4.36
N GLY A 115 -6.71 -3.38 3.60
CA GLY A 115 -7.05 -1.95 3.59
C GLY A 115 -8.37 -1.60 2.89
N GLN A 116 -8.96 -2.52 2.10
CA GLN A 116 -10.25 -2.31 1.43
C GLN A 116 -11.41 -3.03 2.12
N ALA A 117 -11.13 -4.08 2.91
CA ALA A 117 -12.12 -4.77 3.73
C ALA A 117 -12.97 -3.82 4.64
N PRO A 118 -12.41 -2.81 5.34
CA PRO A 118 -13.21 -1.96 6.21
C PRO A 118 -14.15 -1.00 5.44
N LEU A 119 -13.77 -0.60 4.22
CA LEU A 119 -14.61 0.29 3.40
C LEU A 119 -15.85 -0.44 2.86
N PHE A 120 -15.69 -1.68 2.39
CA PHE A 120 -16.82 -2.48 1.92
C PHE A 120 -17.81 -2.80 3.05
N VAL A 121 -17.31 -3.12 4.24
CA VAL A 121 -18.16 -3.34 5.42
C VAL A 121 -18.91 -2.06 5.81
N GLY A 122 -18.24 -0.91 5.79
CA GLY A 122 -18.86 0.39 6.07
C GLY A 122 -19.98 0.74 5.07
N ILE A 123 -19.74 0.57 3.77
CA ILE A 123 -20.74 0.83 2.72
C ILE A 123 -21.93 -0.11 2.89
N LEU A 124 -21.68 -1.41 3.14
CA LEU A 124 -22.75 -2.40 3.34
C LEU A 124 -23.65 -2.03 4.53
N LEU A 125 -23.07 -1.59 5.64
CA LEU A 125 -23.82 -1.16 6.83
C LEU A 125 -24.69 0.08 6.54
N VAL A 126 -24.18 1.06 5.81
CA VAL A 126 -24.95 2.26 5.42
C VAL A 126 -26.13 1.88 4.52
N LEU A 127 -25.91 1.01 3.53
CA LEU A 127 -26.98 0.53 2.65
C LEU A 127 -28.06 -0.21 3.44
N MET A 128 -27.67 -1.08 4.38
CA MET A 128 -28.62 -1.78 5.24
C MET A 128 -29.43 -0.83 6.12
N ALA A 129 -28.79 0.20 6.69
CA ALA A 129 -29.47 1.22 7.49
C ALA A 129 -30.49 2.01 6.66
N MET A 130 -30.13 2.41 5.43
CA MET A 130 -31.02 3.12 4.50
C MET A 130 -32.22 2.27 4.10
N VAL A 131 -32.01 0.97 3.81
CA VAL A 131 -33.09 0.04 3.50
C VAL A 131 -34.04 -0.10 4.70
N LEU A 132 -33.52 -0.33 5.91
CA LEU A 132 -34.33 -0.44 7.12
C LEU A 132 -35.13 0.84 7.41
N ALA A 133 -34.50 2.01 7.30
CA ALA A 133 -35.17 3.30 7.46
C ALA A 133 -36.30 3.48 6.43
N SER A 134 -36.05 3.13 5.16
CA SER A 134 -37.06 3.22 4.10
C SER A 134 -38.23 2.26 4.33
N LEU A 135 -37.98 1.04 4.80
CA LEU A 135 -39.00 0.06 5.11
C LEU A 135 -39.84 0.49 6.32
N ILE A 136 -39.20 1.03 7.36
CA ILE A 136 -39.89 1.57 8.53
C ILE A 136 -40.74 2.77 8.12
N TYR A 137 -40.20 3.68 7.32
CA TYR A 137 -40.92 4.84 6.80
C TYR A 137 -42.15 4.41 5.99
N ARG A 138 -41.98 3.48 5.03
CA ARG A 138 -43.11 2.94 4.26
C ARG A 138 -44.14 2.24 5.13
N ARG A 139 -43.72 1.45 6.12
CA ARG A 139 -44.63 0.80 7.07
C ARG A 139 -45.40 1.80 7.92
N ARG A 140 -44.75 2.88 8.38
CA ARG A 140 -45.39 3.98 9.13
C ARG A 140 -46.39 4.71 8.25
N LEU A 141 -46.01 5.04 7.03
CA LEU A 141 -46.86 5.74 6.07
C LEU A 141 -48.09 4.88 5.70
N MET A 142 -47.91 3.58 5.46
CA MET A 142 -49.03 2.66 5.22
C MET A 142 -49.94 2.53 6.44
N LYS A 143 -49.39 2.49 7.66
CA LYS A 143 -50.18 2.50 8.91
C LYS A 143 -50.89 3.83 9.17
N GLN A 144 -50.36 4.95 8.70
CA GLN A 144 -51.02 6.27 8.77
C GLN A 144 -52.04 6.45 7.64
N GLY A 145 -51.82 5.84 6.47
CA GLY A 145 -52.76 5.83 5.36
C GLY A 145 -54.06 5.07 5.65
N SER A 146 -54.02 4.07 6.52
CA SER A 146 -55.22 3.41 7.06
C SER A 146 -55.88 4.19 8.21
N ALA A 147 -55.30 5.31 8.65
CA ALA A 147 -55.83 6.19 9.69
C ALA A 147 -56.05 7.63 9.19
N LEU A 148 -56.09 7.86 7.87
CA LEU A 148 -56.45 9.16 7.31
C LEU A 148 -57.98 9.34 7.40
N PRO A 149 -58.51 10.31 8.15
CA PRO A 149 -59.89 10.72 7.96
C PRO A 149 -59.97 11.34 6.55
N LEU A 150 -60.97 10.95 5.78
CA LEU A 150 -61.36 11.64 4.55
C LEU A 150 -61.32 13.16 4.82
N PRO A 151 -60.72 13.99 3.94
CA PRO A 151 -60.97 15.41 4.01
C PRO A 151 -62.46 15.61 3.75
N GLN A 152 -63.17 16.06 4.78
CA GLN A 152 -64.56 16.50 4.68
C GLN A 152 -64.63 17.55 3.57
N LEU A 153 -65.28 17.17 2.46
CA LEU A 153 -65.63 18.08 1.39
C LEU A 153 -66.43 19.24 2.01
N PRO A 154 -65.98 20.50 1.91
CA PRO A 154 -66.86 21.59 2.29
C PRO A 154 -68.05 21.56 1.32
N HIS A 155 -69.26 21.65 1.89
CA HIS A 155 -70.52 21.81 1.19
C HIS A 155 -70.47 23.06 0.29
N GLY A 156 -69.88 22.89 -0.89
CA GLY A 156 -69.77 23.87 -1.96
C GLY A 156 -71.11 23.97 -2.67
N ARG A 157 -71.99 24.75 -2.06
CA ARG A 157 -73.21 25.36 -2.60
C ARG A 157 -73.12 25.58 -4.11
N THR A 158 -73.87 24.78 -4.85
CA THR A 158 -74.03 24.81 -6.29
C THR A 158 -74.65 26.13 -6.75
N HIS A 159 -73.81 27.09 -7.17
CA HIS A 159 -74.28 28.23 -7.95
C HIS A 159 -73.94 27.99 -9.42
N TRP A 160 -74.96 27.54 -10.13
CA TRP A 160 -75.00 27.33 -11.57
C TRP A 160 -74.60 28.60 -12.33
N LEU A 161 -73.71 28.46 -13.31
CA LEU A 161 -73.60 29.37 -14.44
C LEU A 161 -73.92 28.59 -15.71
N ARG A 162 -75.19 28.63 -16.11
CA ARG A 162 -75.64 28.30 -17.47
C ARG A 162 -76.43 29.51 -17.99
N LEU A 163 -76.12 29.82 -19.24
CA LEU A 163 -76.40 31.01 -20.03
C LEU A 163 -77.88 31.43 -20.09
N PRO A 164 -78.17 32.71 -20.43
CA PRO A 164 -79.53 33.22 -20.54
C PRO A 164 -80.15 32.80 -21.87
N TRP A 165 -81.39 32.33 -21.83
CA TRP A 165 -82.29 32.35 -22.99
C TRP A 165 -83.67 32.82 -22.54
N VAL A 166 -84.21 33.70 -23.37
CA VAL A 166 -85.28 34.64 -23.04
C VAL A 166 -86.64 34.08 -23.47
N PHE A 167 -87.67 34.60 -22.81
CA PHE A 167 -89.07 34.81 -23.25
C PHE A 167 -90.16 33.77 -22.97
N ARG A 168 -91.18 34.31 -22.27
CA ARG A 168 -92.65 34.10 -22.39
C ARG A 168 -93.19 32.74 -21.94
N SER A 169 -94.35 32.63 -21.29
CA SER A 169 -95.45 33.57 -21.02
C SER A 169 -96.42 32.87 -20.03
N SER A 170 -97.00 33.63 -19.09
CA SER A 170 -98.19 33.28 -18.30
C SER A 170 -99.41 33.05 -19.22
N PRO A 171 -100.51 32.39 -18.80
CA PRO A 171 -101.45 32.91 -17.78
C PRO A 171 -102.10 31.75 -16.94
N PHE A 172 -103.02 31.86 -15.98
CA PHE A 172 -103.95 32.85 -15.46
C PHE A 172 -104.09 32.61 -13.95
#